data_AF-A0A426JX47-F1
#
_entry.id   AF-A0A426JX47-F1
#
_cell.length_a   1.000
_cell.length_b   1.000
_cell.length_c   1.000
_cell.angle_alpha   90.00
_cell.angle_beta   90.00
_cell.angle_gamma   90.00
#
_symmetry.space_group_name_H-M   'P 1'
#
loop_
_entity.id
_entity.type
_entity.pdbx_description
1 polymer ?
#
loop_
_entity_poly.entity_id
_entity_poly.type
_entity_poly.pdbx_seq_one_letter_code
_entity_poly.pdbx_strand_id
1 'polypeptide(L)'
;MVVFAGNDPVTGRRTYLRETINGTDKAAYKRAEKALTKLLAQVDNQRHTPSTVSLSFALDEWMRTSEIEDSTRHTYSGYIDRSIKPALGETAVNKIPARMPEGFYTDLRRCRARRDSRCEATSSPI
;
A
#
# COMPACT_ATOMS: atom_id res chain seq x y z
N MET A 1 3.87 29.22 -6.29
CA MET A 1 2.80 28.27 -6.70
C MET A 1 2.49 27.32 -5.56
N VAL A 2 1.30 26.70 -5.52
CA VAL A 2 0.91 25.74 -4.48
C VAL A 2 0.24 24.53 -5.14
N VAL A 3 0.63 23.32 -4.73
CA VAL A 3 0.07 22.04 -5.19
C VAL A 3 -0.48 21.27 -3.99
N PHE A 4 -1.67 20.71 -4.13
CA PHE A 4 -2.29 19.89 -3.08
C PHE A 4 -1.62 18.52 -2.98
N ALA A 5 -1.11 18.17 -1.80
CA ALA A 5 -0.34 16.96 -1.55
C ALA A 5 -1.15 15.81 -0.93
N GLY A 6 -2.42 16.03 -0.57
CA GLY A 6 -3.27 15.04 0.09
C GLY A 6 -3.57 15.41 1.54
N ASN A 7 -4.05 14.43 2.31
CA ASN A 7 -4.32 14.60 3.73
C ASN A 7 -3.21 13.93 4.55
N ASP A 8 -2.75 14.61 5.61
CA ASP A 8 -1.84 14.05 6.59
C ASP A 8 -2.49 12.85 7.29
N PRO A 9 -1.85 11.67 7.30
CA PRO A 9 -2.46 10.44 7.82
C PRO A 9 -2.57 10.38 9.35
N VAL A 10 -1.87 11.27 10.07
CA VAL A 10 -1.87 11.33 11.54
C VAL A 10 -2.90 12.34 12.04
N THR A 11 -3.05 13.47 11.33
CA THR A 11 -3.89 14.59 11.77
C THR A 11 -5.15 14.81 10.92
N GLY A 12 -5.26 14.15 9.76
CA GLY A 12 -6.37 14.30 8.81
C GLY A 12 -6.42 15.64 8.07
N ARG A 13 -5.45 16.54 8.33
CA ARG A 13 -5.42 17.89 7.76
C ARG A 13 -4.90 17.88 6.32
N ARG A 14 -5.32 18.86 5.52
CA ARG A 14 -4.85 19.03 4.13
C ARG A 14 -3.40 19.50 4.11
N THR A 15 -2.57 18.80 3.34
CA THR A 15 -1.14 19.10 3.13
C THR A 15 -0.93 19.68 1.74
N TYR A 16 -0.02 20.65 1.63
CA TYR A 16 0.29 21.36 0.38
C TYR A 16 1.80 21.49 0.19
N LEU A 17 2.28 21.31 -1.04
CA LEU A 17 3.65 21.66 -1.42
C LEU A 17 3.67 23.02 -2.11
N ARG A 18 4.64 23.85 -1.74
CA ARG A 18 4.80 25.20 -2.30
C ARG A 18 6.25 25.48 -2.65
N GLU A 19 6.45 26.11 -3.79
CA GLU A 19 7.74 26.66 -4.21
C GLU A 19 7.51 28.03 -4.85
N THR A 20 8.40 28.97 -4.53
CA THR A 20 8.35 30.35 -5.03
C THR A 20 9.61 30.59 -5.84
N ILE A 21 9.44 30.91 -7.11
CA ILE A 21 10.53 31.30 -8.02
C ILE A 21 10.46 32.82 -8.17
N ASN A 22 11.55 33.50 -7.82
CA ASN A 22 11.66 34.94 -7.97
C ASN A 22 12.04 35.32 -9.41
N GLY A 23 11.49 36.44 -9.88
CA GLY A 23 11.75 36.99 -11.21
C GLY A 23 10.51 37.05 -12.09
N THR A 24 10.48 38.01 -13.00
CA THR A 24 9.39 38.26 -13.96
C THR A 24 9.81 38.02 -15.41
N ASP A 25 11.05 37.55 -15.62
CA ASP A 25 11.61 37.30 -16.94
C ASP A 25 11.14 35.95 -17.51
N LYS A 26 11.29 35.79 -18.83
CA LYS A 26 10.90 34.55 -19.53
C LYS A 26 11.61 33.31 -18.97
N ALA A 27 12.83 33.46 -18.44
CA ALA A 27 13.53 32.36 -17.81
C ALA A 27 12.96 32.02 -16.41
N ALA A 28 12.48 32.99 -15.62
CA ALA A 28 11.74 32.71 -14.40
C ALA A 28 10.44 31.94 -14.67
N TYR A 29 9.70 32.29 -15.73
CA TYR A 29 8.52 31.53 -16.14
C TYR A 29 8.84 30.07 -16.46
N LYS A 30 9.88 29.80 -17.27
CA LYS A 30 10.30 28.41 -17.55
C LYS A 30 10.74 27.65 -16.30
N ARG A 31 11.41 28.33 -15.36
CA ARG A 31 11.80 27.72 -14.07
C ARG A 31 10.57 27.39 -13.22
N ALA A 32 9.56 28.28 -13.21
CA ALA A 32 8.31 28.05 -12.50
C ALA A 32 7.53 26.85 -13.06
N GLU A 33 7.44 26.71 -14.39
CA GLU A 33 6.83 25.53 -15.02
C GLU A 33 7.55 24.24 -14.66
N LYS A 34 8.89 24.23 -14.73
CA LYS A 34 9.69 23.05 -14.35
C LYS A 34 9.51 22.68 -12.87
N ALA A 35 9.45 23.68 -12.00
CA ALA A 35 9.19 23.47 -10.57
C ALA A 35 7.77 22.93 -10.33
N LEU A 36 6.75 23.41 -11.06
CA LEU A 36 5.39 22.87 -10.99
C LEU A 36 5.37 21.38 -11.35
N THR A 37 5.98 21.00 -12.46
CA THR A 37 6.08 19.59 -12.88
C THR A 37 6.79 18.74 -11.84
N LYS A 38 7.85 19.27 -11.21
CA LYS A 38 8.56 18.57 -10.13
C LYS A 38 7.68 18.37 -8.89
N LEU A 39 6.92 19.40 -8.50
CA LEU A 39 5.99 19.31 -7.36
C LEU A 39 4.88 18.30 -7.62
N LEU A 40 4.31 18.27 -8.83
CA LEU A 40 3.31 17.28 -9.22
C LEU A 40 3.87 15.86 -9.16
N ALA A 41 5.06 15.63 -9.73
CA ALA A 41 5.74 14.34 -9.64
C ALA A 41 6.04 13.94 -8.18
N GLN A 42 6.35 14.89 -7.30
CA GLN A 42 6.54 14.62 -5.88
C GLN A 42 5.24 14.24 -5.17
N VAL A 43 4.12 14.89 -5.51
CA VAL A 43 2.80 14.51 -4.98
C VAL A 43 2.41 13.11 -5.46
N ASP A 44 2.62 12.81 -6.75
CA ASP A 44 2.35 11.48 -7.29
C ASP A 44 3.22 10.44 -6.58
N ASN A 45 4.53 10.70 -6.42
CA ASN A 45 5.43 9.84 -5.66
C ASN A 45 5.08 9.73 -4.16
N GLN A 46 4.49 10.76 -3.54
CA GLN A 46 4.01 10.71 -2.15
C GLN A 46 2.76 9.85 -2.02
N ARG A 47 1.79 10.02 -2.91
CA ARG A 47 0.60 9.16 -3.01
C ARG A 47 0.98 7.71 -3.32
N HIS A 48 2.06 7.54 -4.07
CA HIS A 48 2.65 6.25 -4.38
C HIS A 48 3.80 5.87 -3.46
N THR A 49 4.04 6.57 -2.33
CA THR A 49 5.22 6.31 -1.50
C THR A 49 5.14 4.87 -1.06
N PRO A 50 6.04 4.04 -1.61
CA PRO A 50 5.92 2.62 -1.41
C PRO A 50 6.28 2.35 0.03
N SER A 51 5.34 1.87 0.85
CA SER A 51 5.77 1.22 2.08
C SER A 51 6.57 -0.01 1.65
N THR A 52 7.88 0.04 1.82
CA THR A 52 8.80 -1.11 1.61
C THR A 52 8.55 -2.23 2.63
N VAL A 53 7.70 -1.93 3.61
CA VAL A 53 7.15 -2.84 4.60
C VAL A 53 6.42 -4.00 3.91
N SER A 54 6.70 -5.21 4.40
CA SER A 54 6.04 -6.44 3.96
C SER A 54 4.56 -6.44 4.36
N LEU A 55 3.72 -7.13 3.58
CA LEU A 55 2.31 -7.28 3.93
C LEU A 55 2.13 -7.94 5.30
N SER A 56 2.98 -8.90 5.65
CA SER A 56 2.97 -9.54 6.97
C SER A 56 3.07 -8.51 8.09
N PHE A 57 4.07 -7.61 8.04
CA PHE A 57 4.25 -6.60 9.08
C PHE A 57 3.08 -5.62 9.14
N ALA A 58 2.54 -5.20 7.99
CA ALA A 58 1.40 -4.30 7.95
C ALA A 58 0.14 -4.94 8.59
N LEU A 59 -0.08 -6.23 8.37
CA LEU A 59 -1.17 -6.98 8.98
C LEU A 59 -0.97 -7.18 10.49
N ASP A 60 0.26 -7.44 10.93
CA ASP A 60 0.58 -7.56 12.36
C ASP A 60 0.34 -6.24 13.09
N GLU A 61 0.77 -5.11 12.52
CA GLU A 61 0.56 -3.79 13.10
C GLU A 61 -0.92 -3.37 13.09
N TRP A 62 -1.66 -3.75 12.06
CA TRP A 62 -3.12 -3.56 12.01
C TRP A 62 -3.81 -4.39 13.11
N MET A 63 -3.44 -5.66 13.27
CA MET A 63 -3.98 -6.49 14.35
C MET A 63 -3.62 -5.93 15.73
N ARG A 64 -2.44 -5.33 15.89
CA ARG A 64 -2.01 -4.71 17.16
C ARG A 64 -2.83 -3.47 17.53
N THR A 65 -3.20 -2.64 16.55
CA THR A 65 -3.84 -1.33 16.77
C THR A 65 -5.35 -1.34 16.63
N SER A 66 -5.92 -2.33 15.94
CA SER A 66 -7.36 -2.42 15.70
C SER A 66 -8.15 -2.86 16.94
N GLU A 67 -9.23 -2.15 17.24
CA GLU A 67 -10.21 -2.51 18.27
C GLU A 67 -11.26 -3.47 17.71
N ILE A 68 -10.91 -4.75 17.63
CA ILE A 68 -11.77 -5.83 17.11
C ILE A 68 -12.20 -6.72 18.28
N GLU A 69 -13.48 -7.13 18.30
CA GLU A 69 -14.02 -8.13 19.23
C GLU A 69 -13.19 -9.43 19.18
N ASP A 70 -12.93 -10.05 20.33
CA ASP A 70 -12.00 -11.18 20.45
C ASP A 70 -12.34 -12.38 19.54
N SER A 71 -13.62 -12.68 19.36
CA SER A 71 -14.10 -13.75 18.48
C SER A 71 -13.77 -13.48 17.01
N THR A 72 -13.92 -12.22 16.59
CA THR A 72 -13.62 -11.75 15.23
C THR A 72 -12.10 -11.68 15.03
N ARG A 73 -11.35 -11.24 16.05
CA ARG A 73 -9.89 -11.22 16.05
C ARG A 73 -9.32 -12.62 15.82
N HIS A 74 -9.82 -13.63 16.53
CA HIS A 74 -9.38 -15.01 16.36
C HIS A 74 -9.59 -15.50 14.91
N THR A 75 -10.76 -15.20 14.36
CA THR A 75 -11.10 -15.55 12.97
C THR A 75 -10.17 -14.86 11.98
N TYR A 76 -9.88 -13.57 12.18
CA TYR A 76 -9.01 -12.79 11.31
C TYR A 76 -7.56 -13.27 11.37
N SER A 77 -7.03 -13.53 12.56
CA SER A 77 -5.72 -14.18 12.73
C SER A 77 -5.66 -15.50 11.95
N GLY A 78 -6.69 -16.33 12.05
CA GLY A 78 -6.78 -17.58 11.32
C GLY A 78 -6.64 -17.42 9.80
N TYR A 79 -7.33 -16.44 9.19
CA TYR A 79 -7.19 -16.17 7.75
C TYR A 79 -5.84 -15.57 7.38
N ILE A 80 -5.31 -14.67 8.21
CA ILE A 80 -4.01 -14.02 8.00
C ILE A 80 -2.91 -15.07 7.98
N ASP A 81 -2.83 -15.91 9.01
CA ASP A 81 -1.72 -16.85 9.19
C ASP A 81 -1.83 -18.06 8.26
N ARG A 82 -3.05 -18.55 7.98
CA ARG A 82 -3.26 -19.74 7.14
C ARG A 82 -3.18 -19.45 5.64
N SER A 83 -3.58 -18.25 5.21
CA SER A 83 -3.84 -17.99 3.79
C SER A 83 -3.08 -16.79 3.27
N ILE A 84 -3.13 -15.66 3.96
CA ILE A 84 -2.60 -14.40 3.43
C ILE A 84 -1.07 -14.33 3.56
N LYS A 85 -0.52 -14.59 4.75
CA LYS A 85 0.93 -14.54 5.00
C LYS A 85 1.71 -15.54 4.13
N PRO A 86 1.29 -16.82 3.99
CA PRO A 86 2.03 -17.76 3.16
C PRO A 86 2.08 -17.37 1.68
N ALA A 87 1.02 -16.74 1.15
CA ALA A 87 0.93 -16.40 -0.27
C ALA A 87 1.52 -15.02 -0.61
N LEU A 88 1.32 -14.03 0.27
CA LEU A 88 1.57 -12.62 -0.02
C LEU A 88 2.41 -11.91 1.04
N GLY A 89 2.71 -12.58 2.17
CA GLY A 89 3.29 -11.96 3.35
C GLY A 89 4.64 -11.28 3.14
N GLU A 90 5.54 -11.92 2.39
CA GLU A 90 6.87 -11.39 2.06
C GLU A 90 6.85 -10.29 0.99
N THR A 91 5.71 -10.09 0.32
CA THR A 91 5.59 -9.06 -0.71
C THR A 91 5.43 -7.71 -0.04
N ALA A 92 6.27 -6.76 -0.43
CA ALA A 92 6.11 -5.37 0.00
C ALA A 92 4.73 -4.84 -0.43
N VAL A 93 4.01 -4.15 0.46
CA VAL A 93 2.61 -3.73 0.21
C VAL A 93 2.47 -2.93 -1.08
N ASN A 94 3.47 -2.13 -1.43
CA ASN A 94 3.50 -1.33 -2.65
C ASN A 94 3.67 -2.15 -3.95
N LYS A 95 4.05 -3.43 -3.84
CA LYS A 95 4.26 -4.35 -4.96
C LYS A 95 3.09 -5.30 -5.15
N ILE A 96 1.96 -5.09 -4.48
CA ILE A 96 0.75 -5.89 -4.64
C ILE A 96 -0.18 -5.21 -5.65
N PRO A 97 -0.13 -5.56 -6.95
CA PRO A 97 -1.09 -5.05 -7.93
C PRO A 97 -2.47 -5.67 -7.71
N ALA A 98 -3.54 -5.01 -8.16
CA ALA A 98 -4.93 -5.48 -8.01
C ALA A 98 -5.17 -6.91 -8.54
N ARG A 99 -4.42 -7.34 -9.57
CA ARG A 99 -4.49 -8.70 -10.14
C ARG A 99 -4.05 -9.79 -9.16
N MET A 100 -3.15 -9.48 -8.24
CA MET A 100 -2.54 -10.48 -7.34
C MET A 100 -3.53 -11.02 -6.31
N PRO A 101 -4.33 -10.19 -5.61
CA PRO A 101 -5.45 -10.66 -4.79
C PRO A 101 -6.51 -11.48 -5.56
N GLU A 102 -6.82 -11.11 -6.81
CA GLU A 102 -7.80 -11.85 -7.63
C GLU A 102 -7.32 -13.27 -7.97
N GLY A 103 -6.04 -13.41 -8.33
CA GLY A 103 -5.40 -14.71 -8.54
C GLY A 103 -5.43 -15.56 -7.27
N PHE A 104 -5.01 -14.98 -6.15
CA PHE A 104 -5.05 -15.63 -4.84
C PHE A 104 -6.46 -16.12 -4.46
N TYR A 105 -7.49 -15.29 -4.67
CA TYR A 105 -8.87 -15.69 -4.38
C TYR A 105 -9.36 -16.82 -5.30
N THR A 106 -8.92 -16.81 -6.56
CA THR A 106 -9.20 -17.89 -7.51
C THR A 106 -8.60 -19.21 -7.04
N ASP A 107 -7.37 -19.17 -6.52
CA ASP A 107 -6.68 -20.36 -6.00
C ASP A 107 -7.36 -20.89 -4.73
N LEU A 108 -7.75 -20.02 -3.79
CA LEU A 108 -8.53 -20.43 -2.61
C LEU A 108 -9.86 -21.10 -3.00
N ARG A 109 -10.56 -20.55 -4.01
CA ARG A 109 -11.82 -21.14 -4.50
C ARG A 109 -11.59 -22.52 -5.12
N ARG A 110 -10.50 -22.71 -5.84
CA ARG A 110 -10.10 -24.02 -6.41
C ARG A 110 -9.75 -25.02 -5.33
N CYS A 111 -8.98 -24.62 -4.32
CA CYS A 111 -8.60 -25.50 -3.21
C CYS A 111 -9.82 -25.93 -2.37
N ARG A 112 -10.77 -25.01 -2.11
CA ARG A 112 -12.05 -25.35 -1.45
C ARG A 112 -12.89 -26.32 -2.29
N ALA A 113 -12.93 -26.16 -3.61
CA ALA A 113 -13.66 -27.07 -4.49
C ALA A 113 -13.04 -28.48 -4.53
N ARG A 114 -11.72 -28.59 -4.38
CA ARG A 114 -10.98 -29.87 -4.43
C ARG A 114 -10.84 -30.55 -3.06
N ARG A 115 -11.22 -29.89 -1.95
CA ARG A 115 -10.95 -30.33 -0.56
C ARG A 115 -9.49 -30.76 -0.35
N ASP A 116 -8.54 -30.05 -0.97
CA ASP A 116 -7.12 -30.39 -0.89
C ASP A 116 -6.46 -29.69 0.31
N SER A 117 -6.00 -30.46 1.28
CA SER A 117 -5.28 -29.97 2.47
C SER A 117 -3.86 -29.49 2.16
N ARG A 118 -3.33 -29.74 0.94
CA ARG A 118 -1.97 -29.33 0.55
C ARG A 118 -1.88 -27.88 0.06
N CYS A 119 -3.01 -27.23 -0.18
CA CYS A 119 -3.03 -25.80 -0.49
C CYS A 119 -2.74 -24.90 0.73
N GLU A 120 -2.62 -25.49 1.93
CA GLU A 120 -2.49 -24.76 3.19
C GLU A 120 -1.05 -24.27 3.46
N ALA A 121 -0.06 -24.75 2.71
CA ALA A 121 1.31 -24.24 2.75
C ALA A 121 2.09 -24.70 1.52
N THR A 122 2.01 -23.98 0.40
CA THR A 122 3.01 -24.13 -0.66
C THR A 122 4.18 -23.18 -0.40
N SER A 123 4.85 -23.35 0.74
CA SER A 123 6.27 -22.98 0.86
C SER A 123 7.07 -24.11 0.21
N SER A 124 7.22 -24.09 -1.12
CA SER A 124 8.24 -24.89 -1.78
C SER A 124 9.46 -24.00 -1.99
N PRO A 125 10.56 -24.17 -1.24
CA PRO A 125 11.85 -23.73 -1.71
C PRO A 125 12.34 -24.71 -2.79
N ILE A 126 13.18 -24.18 -3.69
CA ILE A 126 13.96 -24.91 -4.68
C ILE A 126 14.72 -26.07 -4.02
#